data_AF-A0AAU3AZG3-F1
#
_entry.id   AF-A0AAU3AZG3-F1
#
_cell.length_a   1.000
_cell.length_b   1.000
_cell.length_c   1.000
_cell.angle_alpha   90.00
_cell.angle_beta   90.00
_cell.angle_gamma   90.00
#
_symmetry.space_group_name_H-M   'P 1'
#
loop_
_entity.id
_entity.type
_entity.pdbx_description
1 polymer ?
#
loop_
_entity_poly.entity_id
_entity_poly.type
_entity_poly.pdbx_seq_one_letter_code
_entity_poly.pdbx_strand_id
1 'polypeptide(L)'
;MDELCTEIERVADLLTSRPEAADEAIAAFNAMMGHAYEAFDFAGYHSGRSLEDFAKEAARPARPVAADMSRDECVECVRRLLMASPESDYYLRLVEANLPHPRVSDLVFHLADAPKDASAERIVDEAMKYLPIAL
;
A
#
# COMPACT_ATOMS: atom_id res chain seq x y z
N MET A 1 8.39 16.81 -4.63
CA MET A 1 7.27 16.19 -5.38
C MET A 1 7.63 16.11 -6.85
N ASP A 2 8.00 17.22 -7.48
CA ASP A 2 8.37 17.27 -8.90
C ASP A 2 9.51 16.30 -9.27
N GLU A 3 10.57 16.22 -8.45
CA GLU A 3 11.68 15.29 -8.70
C GLU A 3 11.25 13.81 -8.69
N LEU A 4 10.34 13.42 -7.81
CA LEU A 4 9.82 12.04 -7.75
C LEU A 4 8.95 11.73 -8.95
N CYS A 5 8.10 12.67 -9.37
CA CYS A 5 7.30 12.52 -10.58
C CYS A 5 8.20 12.32 -11.81
N THR A 6 9.23 13.15 -11.97
CA THR A 6 10.20 13.02 -13.07
C THR A 6 10.93 11.68 -13.04
N GLU A 7 11.32 11.22 -11.86
CA GLU A 7 12.03 9.95 -11.72
C GLU A 7 11.13 8.74 -12.05
N ILE A 8 9.86 8.77 -11.62
CA ILE A 8 8.87 7.74 -11.96
C ILE A 8 8.64 7.68 -13.48
N GLU A 9 8.48 8.84 -14.14
CA GLU A 9 8.34 8.91 -15.60
C GLU A 9 9.60 8.41 -16.30
N ARG A 10 10.79 8.77 -15.81
CA ARG A 10 12.07 8.28 -16.35
C ARG A 10 12.14 6.75 -16.32
N VAL A 11 11.72 6.12 -15.22
CA VAL A 11 11.70 4.66 -15.10
C VAL A 11 10.63 4.05 -16.05
N ALA A 12 9.45 4.66 -16.13
CA ALA A 12 8.39 4.21 -17.05
C ALA A 12 8.81 4.30 -18.53
N ASP A 13 9.50 5.37 -18.91
CA ASP A 13 10.04 5.55 -20.26
C ASP A 13 11.15 4.55 -20.58
N LEU A 14 11.99 4.19 -19.60
CA LEU A 14 13.02 3.16 -19.79
C LEU A 14 12.41 1.79 -20.10
N LEU A 15 11.30 1.43 -19.46
CA LEU A 15 10.61 0.15 -19.70
C LEU A 15 10.17 -0.03 -21.17
N THR A 16 9.92 1.06 -21.89
CA THR A 16 9.55 1.01 -23.31
C THR A 16 10.72 1.27 -24.25
N SER A 17 11.62 2.19 -23.90
CA SER A 17 12.70 2.63 -24.78
C SER A 17 13.99 1.81 -24.67
N ARG A 18 14.32 1.32 -23.46
CA ARG A 18 15.54 0.55 -23.14
C ARG A 18 15.30 -0.43 -21.98
N PRO A 19 14.54 -1.52 -22.22
CA PRO A 19 14.15 -2.46 -21.16
C PRO A 19 15.35 -3.05 -20.40
N GLU A 20 16.51 -3.21 -21.06
CA GLU A 20 17.74 -3.71 -20.46
C GLU A 20 18.31 -2.82 -19.35
N ALA A 21 17.96 -1.53 -19.33
CA ALA A 21 18.38 -0.57 -18.31
C ALA A 21 17.30 -0.31 -17.25
N ALA A 22 16.08 -0.84 -17.44
CA ALA A 22 14.96 -0.56 -16.56
C ALA A 22 15.11 -1.25 -15.20
N ASP A 23 15.59 -2.49 -15.16
CA ASP A 23 15.77 -3.25 -13.91
C ASP A 23 16.72 -2.55 -12.92
N GLU A 24 17.84 -2.00 -13.43
CA GLU A 24 18.79 -1.25 -12.61
C GLU A 24 18.16 0.05 -12.09
N ALA A 25 17.40 0.76 -12.93
CA ALA A 25 16.71 1.98 -12.53
C ALA A 25 15.64 1.72 -11.46
N ILE A 26 14.86 0.64 -11.59
CA ILE A 26 13.87 0.20 -10.59
C ILE A 26 14.57 -0.16 -9.27
N ALA A 27 15.66 -0.92 -9.33
CA ALA A 27 16.42 -1.29 -8.14
C ALA A 27 16.98 -0.05 -7.41
N ALA A 28 17.50 0.93 -8.14
CA ALA A 28 17.99 2.19 -7.58
C ALA A 28 16.85 3.02 -6.95
N PHE A 29 15.71 3.12 -7.62
CA PHE A 29 14.53 3.81 -7.09
C PHE A 29 14.05 3.16 -5.78
N ASN A 30 13.92 1.84 -5.77
CA ASN A 30 13.53 1.06 -4.61
C ASN A 30 14.49 1.23 -3.44
N ALA A 31 15.80 1.20 -3.69
CA ALA A 31 16.82 1.42 -2.67
C ALA A 31 16.74 2.83 -2.07
N MET A 32 16.46 3.84 -2.89
CA MET A 32 16.29 5.23 -2.44
C MET A 32 15.04 5.41 -1.59
N MET A 33 13.91 4.84 -2.03
CA MET A 33 12.61 5.07 -1.38
C MET A 33 12.29 4.06 -0.28
N GLY A 34 13.05 2.97 -0.17
CA GLY A 34 12.76 1.87 0.75
C GLY A 34 11.55 1.04 0.36
N HIS A 35 11.22 1.02 -0.94
CA HIS A 35 10.10 0.27 -1.52
C HIS A 35 10.57 -0.96 -2.29
N ALA A 36 9.62 -1.75 -2.79
CA ALA A 36 9.86 -2.94 -3.60
C ALA A 36 8.94 -2.95 -4.83
N TYR A 37 8.91 -1.84 -5.57
CA TYR A 37 8.16 -1.74 -6.82
C TYR A 37 8.73 -2.67 -7.90
N GLU A 38 7.85 -3.20 -8.73
CA GLU A 38 8.18 -4.01 -9.89
C GLU A 38 7.96 -3.22 -11.19
N ALA A 39 8.45 -3.74 -12.31
CA ALA A 39 8.27 -3.13 -13.62
C ALA A 39 6.79 -2.84 -13.96
N PHE A 40 5.89 -3.70 -13.49
CA PHE A 40 4.44 -3.53 -13.67
C PHE A 40 3.91 -2.27 -12.97
N ASP A 41 4.44 -1.90 -11.81
CA ASP A 41 4.00 -0.72 -11.06
C ASP A 41 4.30 0.58 -11.80
N PHE A 42 5.38 0.62 -12.59
CA PHE A 42 5.76 1.76 -13.42
C PHE A 42 5.10 1.73 -14.79
N ALA A 43 4.97 0.56 -15.43
CA ALA A 43 4.32 0.46 -16.73
C ALA A 43 2.80 0.67 -16.65
N GLY A 44 2.18 0.32 -15.52
CA GLY A 44 0.74 0.26 -15.36
C GLY A 44 0.13 1.34 -14.47
N TYR A 45 0.90 2.25 -13.85
CA TYR A 45 0.34 3.13 -12.81
C TYR A 45 -0.88 3.93 -13.28
N HIS A 46 -0.87 4.40 -14.54
CA HIS A 46 -1.94 5.22 -15.09
C HIS A 46 -3.31 4.51 -15.15
N SER A 47 -3.36 3.17 -15.03
CA SER A 47 -4.62 2.44 -14.99
C SER A 47 -5.32 2.49 -13.64
N GLY A 48 -4.61 2.87 -12.58
CA GLY A 48 -5.13 2.83 -11.20
C GLY A 48 -4.85 4.08 -10.36
N ARG A 49 -3.87 4.91 -10.74
CA ARG A 49 -3.47 6.10 -9.96
C ARG A 49 -2.89 7.20 -10.86
N SER A 50 -2.90 8.44 -10.36
CA SER A 50 -2.17 9.53 -11.01
C SER A 50 -0.66 9.45 -10.73
N LEU A 51 0.15 10.16 -11.52
CA LEU A 51 1.59 10.28 -11.26
C LEU A 51 1.86 10.94 -9.90
N GLU A 52 1.06 11.95 -9.54
CA GLU A 52 1.18 12.64 -8.26
C GLU A 52 0.88 11.69 -7.09
N ASP A 53 -0.12 10.81 -7.24
CA ASP A 53 -0.46 9.82 -6.21
C ASP A 53 0.64 8.77 -6.07
N PHE A 54 1.26 8.33 -7.18
CA PHE A 54 2.44 7.46 -7.12
C PHE A 54 3.60 8.17 -6.41
N ALA A 55 3.90 9.43 -6.75
CA ALA A 55 4.95 10.18 -6.06
C ALA A 55 4.67 10.34 -4.55
N LYS A 56 3.41 10.61 -4.16
CA LYS A 56 3.00 10.69 -2.75
C LYS A 56 3.16 9.36 -2.04
N GLU A 57 2.83 8.26 -2.73
CA GLU A 57 3.02 6.92 -2.22
C GLU A 57 4.49 6.59 -1.99
N ALA A 58 5.33 6.80 -3.00
CA ALA A 58 6.76 6.54 -2.91
C ALA A 58 7.41 7.35 -1.80
N ALA A 59 6.95 8.60 -1.58
CA ALA A 59 7.43 9.47 -0.50
C ALA A 59 7.05 9.01 0.92
N ARG A 60 6.08 8.08 1.05
CA ARG A 60 5.69 7.50 2.35
C ARG A 60 6.53 6.25 2.64
N PRO A 61 6.74 5.92 3.93
CA PRO A 61 7.37 4.65 4.28
C PRO A 61 6.62 3.47 3.67
N ALA A 62 7.33 2.54 3.02
CA ALA A 62 6.73 1.35 2.40
C ALA A 62 5.98 0.46 3.41
N ARG A 63 6.44 0.46 4.66
CA ARG A 63 5.84 -0.27 5.78
C ARG A 63 5.72 0.66 6.99
N PRO A 64 4.64 1.45 7.07
CA PRO A 64 4.45 2.38 8.17
C PRO A 64 4.06 1.58 9.43
N VAL A 65 5.04 1.30 10.29
CA VAL A 65 4.79 0.73 11.61
C VAL A 65 4.55 1.89 12.58
N ALA A 66 3.39 1.90 13.22
CA ALA A 66 3.06 2.82 14.29
C ALA A 66 3.26 2.08 15.64
N ALA A 67 4.11 2.63 16.50
CA ALA A 67 4.26 2.09 17.85
C ALA A 67 2.91 2.15 18.57
N ASP A 68 2.51 1.04 19.19
CA ASP A 68 1.34 0.92 20.07
C ASP A 68 -0.01 1.29 19.41
N MET A 69 -0.17 1.03 18.10
CA MET A 69 -1.43 1.28 17.40
C MET A 69 -2.58 0.54 18.08
N SER A 70 -3.55 1.31 18.59
CA SER A 70 -4.69 0.77 19.32
C SER A 70 -5.70 0.11 18.39
N ARG A 71 -6.56 -0.75 18.95
CA ARG A 71 -7.68 -1.35 18.21
C ARG A 71 -8.53 -0.29 17.52
N ASP A 72 -8.89 0.78 18.24
CA ASP A 72 -9.78 1.82 17.72
C ASP A 72 -9.13 2.62 16.58
N GLU A 73 -7.82 2.85 16.63
CA GLU A 73 -7.07 3.45 15.53
C GLU A 73 -7.02 2.53 14.30
N CYS A 74 -6.85 1.22 14.50
CA CYS A 74 -6.95 0.23 13.42
C CYS A 74 -8.36 0.25 12.79
N VAL A 75 -9.41 0.32 13.61
CA VAL A 75 -10.80 0.40 13.14
C VAL A 75 -11.02 1.66 12.31
N GLU A 76 -10.52 2.82 12.76
CA GLU A 76 -10.62 4.07 12.01
C GLU A 76 -9.89 3.98 10.65
N CYS A 77 -8.73 3.31 10.59
CA CYS A 77 -8.02 3.09 9.34
C CYS A 77 -8.80 2.20 8.37
N VAL A 78 -9.35 1.08 8.86
CA VAL A 78 -10.22 0.20 8.04
C VAL A 78 -11.48 0.94 7.61
N ARG A 79 -12.07 1.79 8.46
CA ARG A 79 -13.24 2.60 8.11
C ARG A 79 -12.94 3.55 6.95
N ARG A 80 -11.80 4.26 6.99
CA ARG A 80 -11.36 5.15 5.89
C ARG A 80 -11.10 4.40 4.59
N LEU A 81 -10.56 3.18 4.69
CA LEU A 81 -10.36 2.27 3.56
C LEU A 81 -11.70 1.85 2.94
N LEU A 82 -12.68 1.40 3.75
CA LEU A 82 -14.02 1.03 3.28
C LEU A 82 -14.81 2.23 2.72
N MET A 83 -14.44 3.46 3.09
CA MET A 83 -15.00 4.69 2.53
C MET A 83 -14.41 5.08 1.17
N ALA A 84 -13.43 4.34 0.65
CA ALA A 84 -12.69 4.70 -0.57
C ALA A 84 -12.11 6.11 -0.48
N SER A 85 -11.50 6.43 0.68
CA SER A 85 -10.75 7.67 0.88
C SER A 85 -9.68 7.83 -0.21
N PRO A 86 -9.31 9.07 -0.61
CA PRO A 86 -8.17 9.31 -1.50
C PRO A 86 -6.85 8.68 -1.03
N GLU A 87 -6.74 8.33 0.26
CA GLU A 87 -5.57 7.69 0.86
C GLU A 87 -5.79 6.21 1.18
N SER A 88 -6.76 5.55 0.54
CA SER A 88 -7.10 4.14 0.79
C SER A 88 -5.87 3.23 0.74
N ASP A 89 -5.00 3.38 -0.25
CA ASP A 89 -3.77 2.58 -0.38
C ASP A 89 -2.81 2.79 0.80
N TYR A 90 -2.79 3.98 1.39
CA TYR A 90 -2.00 4.25 2.59
C TYR A 90 -2.61 3.59 3.83
N TYR A 91 -3.93 3.72 4.04
CA TYR A 91 -4.59 3.06 5.17
C TYR A 91 -4.48 1.54 5.08
N LEU A 92 -4.52 0.96 3.87
CA LEU A 92 -4.28 -0.47 3.67
C LEU A 92 -2.87 -0.88 4.12
N ARG A 93 -1.82 -0.19 3.66
CA ARG A 93 -0.44 -0.48 4.11
C ARG A 93 -0.26 -0.31 5.62
N LEU A 94 -0.93 0.68 6.21
CA LEU A 94 -0.88 0.93 7.64
C LEU A 94 -1.50 -0.23 8.43
N VAL A 95 -2.67 -0.74 8.03
CA VAL A 95 -3.27 -1.89 8.73
C VAL A 95 -2.50 -3.19 8.48
N GLU A 96 -1.95 -3.40 7.28
CA GLU A 96 -1.10 -4.57 6.98
C GLU A 96 0.19 -4.59 7.79
N ALA A 97 0.78 -3.42 8.08
CA ALA A 97 2.00 -3.31 8.87
C ALA A 97 1.79 -3.45 10.38
N ASN A 98 0.58 -3.21 10.89
CA ASN A 98 0.31 -3.12 12.33
C ASN A 98 -0.64 -4.20 12.88
N LEU A 99 -1.32 -4.97 12.01
CA LEU A 99 -2.13 -6.11 12.43
C LEU A 99 -1.37 -7.43 12.23
N PRO A 100 -1.60 -8.44 13.09
CA PRO A 100 -0.83 -9.69 13.03
C PRO A 100 -1.24 -10.60 11.84
N HIS A 101 -2.40 -10.37 11.24
CA HIS A 101 -2.91 -11.18 10.14
C HIS A 101 -2.13 -10.90 8.83
N PRO A 102 -1.54 -11.90 8.16
CA PRO A 102 -0.68 -11.68 6.99
C PRO A 102 -1.43 -11.26 5.72
N ARG A 103 -2.77 -11.38 5.70
CA ARG A 103 -3.64 -11.10 4.55
C ARG A 103 -4.82 -10.21 4.93
N VAL A 104 -4.57 -9.06 5.59
CA VAL A 104 -5.64 -8.13 6.02
C VAL A 104 -6.44 -7.61 4.83
N SER A 105 -5.80 -7.35 3.69
CA SER A 105 -6.45 -6.97 2.43
C SER A 105 -7.60 -7.92 2.06
N ASP A 106 -7.39 -9.23 2.14
CA ASP A 106 -8.45 -10.21 1.88
C ASP A 106 -9.65 -10.05 2.82
N LEU A 107 -9.42 -9.78 4.10
CA LEU A 107 -10.51 -9.54 5.05
C LEU A 107 -11.31 -8.30 4.65
N VAL A 108 -10.63 -7.23 4.23
CA VAL A 108 -11.28 -5.99 3.76
C VAL A 108 -12.16 -6.24 2.54
N PHE A 109 -11.66 -7.01 1.56
CA PHE A 109 -12.39 -7.25 0.31
C PHE A 109 -13.46 -8.35 0.40
N HIS A 110 -13.41 -9.21 1.42
CA HIS A 110 -14.34 -10.35 1.57
C HIS A 110 -15.31 -10.27 2.74
N LEU A 111 -15.08 -9.43 3.75
CA LEU A 111 -15.95 -9.31 4.94
C LEU A 111 -16.77 -8.02 4.99
N ALA A 112 -16.75 -7.22 3.92
CA ALA A 112 -17.46 -5.94 3.82
C ALA A 112 -18.98 -6.07 3.52
N ASP A 113 -19.63 -7.12 4.04
CA ASP A 113 -21.04 -7.44 3.75
C ASP A 113 -22.06 -6.71 4.66
N ALA A 114 -21.57 -5.88 5.59
CA ALA A 114 -22.36 -5.15 6.58
C ALA A 114 -22.13 -3.62 6.46
N PRO A 115 -22.90 -2.77 7.18
CA PRO A 115 -22.60 -1.33 7.26
C PRO A 115 -21.13 -1.08 7.60
N LYS A 116 -20.50 -0.07 6.98
CA LYS A 116 -19.04 0.12 6.98
C LYS A 116 -18.41 0.09 8.37
N ASP A 117 -19.07 0.71 9.35
CA ASP A 117 -18.56 0.74 10.73
C ASP A 117 -18.56 -0.65 11.38
N ALA A 118 -19.66 -1.41 11.23
CA ALA A 118 -19.76 -2.79 11.71
C ALA A 118 -18.79 -3.73 10.98
N SER A 119 -18.54 -3.49 9.69
CA SER A 119 -17.55 -4.22 8.90
C SER A 119 -16.12 -3.92 9.37
N ALA A 120 -15.80 -2.66 9.67
CA ALA A 120 -14.47 -2.24 10.11
C ALA A 120 -14.07 -2.89 11.44
N GLU A 121 -14.95 -2.86 12.44
CA GLU A 121 -14.73 -3.53 13.73
C GLU A 121 -14.50 -5.04 13.54
N ARG A 122 -15.35 -5.69 12.73
CA ARG A 122 -15.24 -7.13 12.47
C ARG A 122 -13.93 -7.50 11.79
N ILE A 123 -13.49 -6.73 10.79
CA ILE A 123 -12.23 -6.97 10.08
C ILE A 123 -11.05 -6.89 11.07
N VAL A 124 -11.02 -5.86 11.93
CA VAL A 124 -9.95 -5.69 12.92
C VAL A 124 -9.96 -6.83 13.95
N ASP A 125 -11.14 -7.21 14.44
CA ASP A 125 -11.27 -8.29 15.41
C ASP A 125 -10.78 -9.63 14.84
N GLU A 126 -11.13 -9.95 13.59
CA GLU A 126 -10.62 -11.15 12.93
C GLU A 126 -9.12 -11.08 12.67
N ALA A 127 -8.61 -9.91 12.26
CA ALA A 127 -7.19 -9.72 12.04
C ALA A 127 -6.38 -9.90 13.34
N MET A 128 -6.86 -9.36 14.47
CA MET A 128 -6.21 -9.47 15.78
C MET A 128 -6.23 -10.88 16.37
N LYS A 129 -7.23 -11.71 16.02
CA LYS A 129 -7.30 -13.12 16.47
C LYS A 129 -6.29 -14.03 15.78
N TYR A 130 -5.65 -13.57 14.70
CA TYR A 130 -4.69 -14.39 13.97
C TYR A 130 -3.49 -14.76 14.85
N LEU A 131 -3.32 -16.05 15.08
CA LEU A 131 -2.15 -16.62 15.73
C LEU A 131 -1.27 -17.24 14.63
N PRO A 132 -0.05 -16.71 14.40
CA PRO A 132 0.88 -17.33 13.48
C PRO A 132 1.16 -18.78 13.89
N ILE A 133 1.00 -19.71 12.95
CA ILE A 133 1.48 -21.08 13.16
C ILE A 133 3.00 -21.01 13.01
N ALA A 134 3.74 -21.31 14.08
CA ALA A 134 5.18 -21.47 13.99
C ALA A 134 5.47 -22.68 13.08
N LEU A 135 6.06 -22.41 11.92
CA LEU A 135 6.54 -23.41 10.96
C LEU A 135 8.02 -23.71 11.20
#